data_AF-A0A0D6PLL7-F1
#
_entry.id   AF-A0A0D6PLL7-F1
#
_cell.length_a   1.000
_cell.length_b   1.000
_cell.length_c   1.000
_cell.angle_alpha   90.00
_cell.angle_beta   90.00
_cell.angle_gamma   90.00
#
_symmetry.space_group_name_H-M   'P 1'
#
loop_
_entity.id
_entity.type
_entity.pdbx_description
1 polymer ?
#
loop_
_entity_poly.entity_id
_entity_poly.type
_entity_poly.pdbx_seq_one_letter_code
_entity_poly.pdbx_strand_id
1 'polypeptide(L)'
;MRAEKNEIVAKQQGLARPEATCGALIPIRKNAAWWELTQDERRSVFEQSKHVQIGLQYLPAVARKLHHCRDLSENEPFDFLNWFEYAPIHEVEFNRLLSELRASEEWKYVDREVDIRLTQAQV
;
A
#
# COMPACT_ATOMS: atom_id res chain seq x y z
N MET A 1 10.64 0.94 14.12
CA MET A 1 9.34 1.62 14.32
C MET A 1 9.41 3.14 14.50
N ARG A 2 9.96 3.72 15.58
CA ARG A 2 9.88 5.19 15.79
C ARG A 2 10.63 6.00 14.72
N ALA A 3 11.82 5.55 14.31
CA ALA A 3 12.61 6.19 13.25
C ALA A 3 11.89 6.15 11.88
N GLU A 4 11.44 4.96 11.44
CA GLU A 4 10.68 4.79 10.21
C GLU A 4 9.41 5.66 10.18
N LYS A 5 8.66 5.71 11.29
CA LYS A 5 7.48 6.57 11.39
C LYS A 5 7.85 8.04 11.23
N ASN A 6 8.96 8.49 11.81
CA ASN A 6 9.40 9.88 11.69
C ASN A 6 9.77 10.23 10.24
N GLU A 7 10.47 9.33 9.54
CA GLU A 7 10.81 9.53 8.12
C GLU A 7 9.57 9.59 7.23
N ILE A 8 8.60 8.70 7.48
CA ILE A 8 7.31 8.70 6.79
C ILE A 8 6.59 10.03 7.03
N VAL A 9 6.45 10.45 8.28
CA VAL A 9 5.72 11.69 8.65
C VAL A 9 6.41 12.93 8.06
N ALA A 10 7.74 12.93 7.96
CA ALA A 10 8.49 14.05 7.39
C ALA A 10 8.29 14.22 5.87
N LYS A 11 7.95 13.16 5.14
CA LYS A 11 7.85 13.17 3.67
C LYS A 11 6.42 13.00 3.13
N GLN A 12 5.55 12.29 3.85
CA GLN A 12 4.22 11.98 3.33
C GLN A 12 3.35 13.24 3.23
N GLN A 13 2.59 13.35 2.16
CA GLN A 13 1.56 14.37 2.01
C GLN A 13 0.17 13.77 2.26
N GLY A 14 -0.80 14.66 2.51
CA GLY A 14 -2.19 14.29 2.72
C GLY A 14 -2.90 13.86 1.44
N LEU A 15 -4.12 13.36 1.62
CA LEU A 15 -5.06 13.08 0.52
C LEU A 15 -5.69 14.38 0.00
N ALA A 16 -6.37 14.29 -1.13
CA ALA A 16 -7.14 15.35 -1.80
C ALA A 16 -6.30 16.58 -2.18
N ARG A 17 -5.04 16.37 -2.59
CA ARG A 17 -4.24 17.44 -3.18
C ARG A 17 -4.81 17.83 -4.56
N PRO A 18 -4.91 19.12 -4.91
CA PRO A 18 -5.51 19.56 -6.18
C PRO A 18 -4.87 18.94 -7.43
N GLU A 19 -3.56 18.69 -7.39
CA GLU A 19 -2.81 18.07 -8.48
C GLU A 19 -2.97 16.55 -8.57
N ALA A 20 -3.45 15.89 -7.50
CA ALA A 20 -3.56 14.44 -7.39
C ALA A 20 -4.89 13.94 -7.97
N THR A 21 -5.03 14.07 -9.29
CA THR A 21 -6.26 13.73 -10.02
C THR A 21 -6.36 12.25 -10.42
N CYS A 22 -5.34 11.44 -10.14
CA CYS A 22 -5.37 9.99 -10.30
C CYS A 22 -5.43 9.30 -8.94
N GLY A 23 -6.16 8.18 -8.87
CA GLY A 23 -6.24 7.33 -7.69
C GLY A 23 -6.14 5.85 -8.01
N ALA A 24 -5.72 5.06 -7.03
CA ALA A 24 -5.75 3.61 -7.10
C ALA A 24 -6.31 3.03 -5.80
N LEU A 25 -7.34 2.20 -5.92
CA LEU A 25 -7.83 1.34 -4.84
C LEU A 25 -7.31 -0.07 -5.09
N ILE A 26 -6.50 -0.56 -4.17
CA ILE A 26 -5.87 -1.89 -4.24
C ILE A 26 -6.27 -2.71 -3.00
N PRO A 27 -7.43 -3.41 -3.06
CA PRO A 27 -7.81 -4.38 -2.05
C PRO A 27 -6.88 -5.59 -2.12
N ILE A 28 -6.38 -6.02 -0.96
CA ILE A 28 -5.44 -7.15 -0.83
C ILE A 28 -5.93 -8.11 0.24
N ARG A 29 -5.85 -9.41 -0.05
CA ARG A 29 -6.00 -10.49 0.93
C ARG A 29 -4.70 -11.28 1.03
N LYS A 30 -4.30 -11.58 2.26
CA LYS A 30 -3.20 -12.49 2.56
C LYS A 30 -3.74 -13.88 2.91
N ASN A 31 -2.97 -14.89 2.55
CA ASN A 31 -3.32 -16.29 2.78
C ASN A 31 -3.28 -16.67 4.26
N ALA A 32 -3.84 -17.84 4.60
CA ALA A 32 -3.86 -18.35 5.97
C ALA A 32 -2.46 -18.48 6.58
N ALA A 33 -1.45 -18.89 5.78
CA ALA A 33 -0.09 -19.04 6.26
C ALA A 33 0.50 -17.73 6.81
N TRP A 34 0.16 -16.58 6.23
CA TRP A 34 0.54 -15.28 6.79
C TRP A 34 -0.08 -15.02 8.16
N TRP A 35 -1.34 -15.38 8.34
CA TRP A 35 -2.09 -15.10 9.56
C TRP A 35 -1.73 -16.04 10.72
N GLU A 36 -1.17 -17.21 10.42
CA GLU A 36 -0.60 -18.12 11.43
C GLU A 36 0.78 -17.68 11.94
N LEU A 37 1.48 -16.79 11.22
CA LEU A 37 2.77 -16.26 11.67
C LEU A 37 2.60 -15.41 12.93
N THR A 38 3.54 -15.58 13.86
CA THR A 38 3.70 -14.70 15.01
C THR A 38 3.98 -13.27 14.58
N GLN A 39 3.82 -12.32 15.50
CA GLN A 39 4.07 -10.91 15.21
C GLN A 39 5.52 -10.65 14.77
N ASP A 40 6.50 -11.35 15.36
CA ASP A 40 7.91 -11.19 15.06
C ASP A 40 8.26 -11.78 13.68
N GLU A 41 7.67 -12.92 13.32
CA GLU A 41 7.85 -13.52 11.99
C GLU A 41 7.26 -12.64 10.89
N ARG A 42 6.03 -12.13 11.08
CA ARG A 42 5.42 -11.16 10.14
C ARG A 42 6.27 -9.91 10.01
N ARG A 43 6.81 -9.41 11.13
CA ARG A 43 7.70 -8.23 11.11
C ARG A 43 8.99 -8.52 10.35
N SER A 44 9.60 -9.69 10.55
CA SER A 44 10.81 -10.09 9.84
C SER A 44 10.58 -10.13 8.33
N VAL A 45 9.50 -10.77 7.86
CA VAL A 45 9.14 -10.80 6.43
C VAL A 45 8.91 -9.39 5.88
N PHE A 46 8.20 -8.54 6.62
CA PHE A 46 7.92 -7.16 6.23
C PHE A 46 9.21 -6.31 6.10
N GLU A 47 10.17 -6.48 7.01
CA GLU A 47 11.47 -5.79 6.95
C GLU A 47 12.37 -6.33 5.83
N GLN A 48 12.43 -7.65 5.64
CA GLN A 48 13.16 -8.27 4.52
C GLN A 48 12.63 -7.80 3.16
N SER A 49 11.33 -7.56 3.09
CA SER A 49 10.65 -7.01 1.91
C SER A 49 10.91 -5.54 1.67
N LYS A 50 11.58 -4.87 2.62
CA LYS A 50 11.90 -3.43 2.56
C LYS A 50 10.67 -2.56 2.28
N HIS A 51 9.49 -2.98 2.74
CA HIS A 51 8.21 -2.36 2.39
C HIS A 51 8.22 -0.84 2.64
N VAL A 52 8.71 -0.42 3.81
CA VAL A 52 8.82 0.99 4.17
C VAL A 52 9.85 1.72 3.31
N GLN A 53 11.02 1.13 3.09
CA GLN A 53 12.10 1.76 2.33
C GLN A 53 11.74 1.92 0.86
N ILE A 54 11.04 0.95 0.25
CA ILE A 54 10.48 1.06 -1.09
C ILE A 54 9.48 2.22 -1.09
N GLY A 55 8.47 2.21 -0.22
CA GLY A 55 7.44 3.25 -0.16
C GLY A 55 7.99 4.67 0.05
N LEU A 56 9.04 4.83 0.86
CA LEU A 56 9.70 6.12 1.11
C LEU A 56 10.31 6.77 -0.15
N GLN A 57 10.67 5.99 -1.17
CA GLN A 57 11.22 6.51 -2.44
C GLN A 57 10.14 7.22 -3.28
N TYR A 58 8.87 6.90 -3.06
CA TYR A 58 7.74 7.41 -3.82
C TYR A 58 6.99 8.54 -3.10
N LEU A 59 7.45 8.94 -1.91
CA LEU A 59 6.99 10.15 -1.23
C LEU A 59 7.83 11.36 -1.65
N PRO A 60 7.24 12.56 -1.82
CA PRO A 60 5.85 12.94 -1.55
C PRO A 60 4.88 12.72 -2.73
N ALA A 61 5.35 12.19 -3.86
CA ALA A 61 4.56 12.08 -5.09
C ALA A 61 3.26 11.28 -4.91
N VAL A 62 3.32 10.19 -4.15
CA VAL A 62 2.18 9.29 -3.89
C VAL A 62 1.67 9.50 -2.46
N ALA A 63 0.43 9.98 -2.32
CA ALA A 63 -0.28 9.96 -1.04
C ALA A 63 -0.93 8.58 -0.83
N ARG A 64 -1.10 8.16 0.43
CA ARG A 64 -1.67 6.83 0.74
C ARG A 64 -2.54 6.81 1.97
N LYS A 65 -3.48 5.88 2.00
CA LYS A 65 -4.28 5.52 3.17
C LYS A 65 -4.47 4.00 3.22
N LEU A 66 -4.32 3.44 4.40
CA LEU A 66 -4.54 2.02 4.68
C LEU A 66 -5.79 1.87 5.53
N HIS A 67 -6.67 0.96 5.13
CA HIS A 67 -7.79 0.49 5.93
C HIS A 67 -7.67 -1.01 6.15
N HIS A 68 -7.88 -1.44 7.39
CA HIS A 68 -8.00 -2.85 7.74
C HIS A 68 -9.46 -3.25 7.65
N CYS A 69 -9.76 -4.31 6.92
CA CYS A 69 -11.12 -4.83 6.83
C CYS A 69 -11.27 -6.29 7.24
N ARG A 70 -10.18 -7.09 7.32
CA ARG A 70 -10.23 -8.53 7.68
C ARG A 70 -11.21 -8.88 8.80
N ASP A 71 -11.19 -8.11 9.88
CA ASP A 71 -11.92 -8.41 11.12
C ASP A 71 -13.28 -7.69 11.21
N LEU A 72 -13.79 -7.11 10.10
CA LEU A 72 -15.10 -6.43 10.07
C LEU A 72 -16.29 -7.40 10.00
N SER A 73 -16.10 -8.58 9.39
CA SER A 73 -17.09 -9.65 9.37
C SER A 73 -16.40 -11.01 9.21
N GLU A 74 -17.15 -12.11 9.36
CA GLU A 74 -16.62 -13.47 9.22
C GLU A 74 -16.08 -13.77 7.81
N ASN A 75 -16.57 -13.06 6.78
CA ASN A 75 -16.35 -13.42 5.38
C ASN A 75 -15.92 -12.22 4.52
N GLU A 76 -15.05 -11.36 5.03
CA GLU A 76 -14.52 -10.26 4.24
C GLU A 76 -13.68 -10.79 3.05
N PRO A 77 -13.92 -10.30 1.83
CA PRO A 77 -13.22 -10.79 0.64
C PRO A 77 -11.75 -10.37 0.58
N PHE A 78 -11.34 -9.40 1.41
CA PHE A 78 -10.01 -8.79 1.49
C PHE A 78 -9.65 -8.48 2.95
N ASP A 79 -8.35 -8.36 3.22
CA ASP A 79 -7.84 -8.01 4.54
C ASP A 79 -7.55 -6.51 4.69
N PHE A 80 -7.13 -5.88 3.58
CA PHE A 80 -6.73 -4.48 3.52
C PHE A 80 -7.33 -3.80 2.30
N LEU A 81 -7.75 -2.55 2.48
CA LEU A 81 -8.07 -1.63 1.37
C LEU A 81 -6.98 -0.56 1.33
N ASN A 82 -6.11 -0.64 0.33
CA ASN A 82 -5.02 0.32 0.13
C ASN A 82 -5.47 1.38 -0.86
N TRP A 83 -5.48 2.63 -0.42
CA TRP A 83 -5.84 3.78 -1.24
C TRP A 83 -4.59 4.60 -1.54
N PHE A 84 -4.43 5.01 -2.80
CA PHE A 84 -3.34 5.85 -3.27
C PHE A 84 -3.87 6.99 -4.13
N GLU A 85 -3.23 8.15 -4.03
CA GLU A 85 -3.50 9.32 -4.89
C GLU A 85 -2.19 9.92 -5.40
N TYR A 86 -2.17 10.29 -6.67
CA TYR A 86 -0.99 10.86 -7.32
C TYR A 86 -1.39 11.76 -8.49
N ALA A 87 -0.50 12.67 -8.87
CA ALA A 87 -0.66 13.45 -10.09
C ALA A 87 -0.41 12.57 -11.32
N PRO A 88 -1.07 12.83 -12.49
CA PRO A 88 -0.89 12.01 -13.69
C PRO A 88 0.57 11.83 -14.13
N ILE A 89 1.42 12.83 -13.91
CA ILE A 89 2.86 12.78 -14.21
C ILE A 89 3.61 11.71 -13.42
N HIS A 90 3.06 11.22 -12.31
CA HIS A 90 3.67 10.22 -11.42
C HIS A 90 3.14 8.80 -11.63
N GLU A 91 2.34 8.55 -12.68
CA GLU A 91 1.76 7.23 -12.93
C GLU A 91 2.84 6.15 -13.20
N VAL A 92 3.91 6.51 -13.92
CA VAL A 92 5.02 5.60 -14.21
C VAL A 92 5.75 5.20 -12.92
N GLU A 93 6.02 6.17 -12.04
CA GLU A 93 6.60 5.92 -10.73
C GLU A 93 5.67 5.07 -9.85
N PHE A 94 4.37 5.37 -9.83
CA PHE A 94 3.41 4.56 -9.08
C PHE A 94 3.36 3.10 -9.57
N ASN A 95 3.40 2.87 -10.88
CA ASN A 95 3.46 1.52 -11.43
C ASN A 95 4.78 0.80 -11.06
N ARG A 96 5.89 1.54 -10.97
CA ARG A 96 7.18 0.99 -10.49
C ARG A 96 7.11 0.61 -9.00
N LEU A 97 6.50 1.46 -8.16
CA LEU A 97 6.24 1.15 -6.75
C LEU A 97 5.49 -0.19 -6.61
N LEU A 98 4.40 -0.37 -7.35
CA LEU A 98 3.65 -1.63 -7.29
C LEU A 98 4.47 -2.82 -7.78
N SER A 99 5.26 -2.66 -8.84
CA SER A 99 6.14 -3.71 -9.34
C SER A 99 7.19 -4.14 -8.30
N GLU A 100 7.78 -3.19 -7.58
CA GLU A 100 8.77 -3.48 -6.53
C GLU A 100 8.13 -4.21 -5.35
N LEU A 101 6.95 -3.75 -4.89
CA LEU A 101 6.23 -4.41 -3.81
C LEU A 101 5.77 -5.82 -4.20
N ARG A 102 5.26 -6.00 -5.42
CA ARG A 102 4.83 -7.30 -5.96
C ARG A 102 5.97 -8.31 -6.11
N ALA A 103 7.21 -7.83 -6.25
CA ALA A 103 8.41 -8.67 -6.32
C ALA A 103 8.99 -9.05 -4.94
N SER A 104 8.43 -8.52 -3.85
CA SER A 104 8.96 -8.71 -2.50
C SER A 104 8.58 -10.06 -1.87
N GLU A 105 9.30 -10.45 -0.80
CA GLU A 105 9.02 -11.69 -0.05
C GLU A 105 7.62 -11.66 0.57
N GLU A 106 7.18 -10.50 1.05
CA GLU A 106 5.85 -10.27 1.62
C GLU A 106 4.75 -10.60 0.60
N TRP A 107 4.97 -10.35 -0.69
CA TRP A 107 3.95 -10.56 -1.70
C TRP A 107 3.66 -12.03 -1.99
N LYS A 108 4.55 -12.95 -1.61
CA LYS A 108 4.28 -14.40 -1.68
C LYS A 108 3.12 -14.83 -0.79
N TYR A 109 2.75 -14.00 0.17
CA TYR A 109 1.62 -14.23 1.06
C TYR A 109 0.31 -13.61 0.56
N VAL A 110 0.31 -12.87 -0.54
CA VAL A 110 -0.90 -12.31 -1.15
C VAL A 110 -1.57 -13.36 -2.03
N ASP A 111 -2.82 -13.71 -1.74
CA ASP A 111 -3.59 -14.69 -2.54
C ASP A 111 -4.74 -14.07 -3.34
N ARG A 112 -5.01 -12.79 -3.10
CA ARG A 112 -6.00 -12.02 -3.85
C ARG A 112 -5.61 -10.54 -3.87
N GLU A 113 -5.58 -9.98 -5.07
CA GLU A 113 -5.32 -8.56 -5.32
C GLU A 113 -6.24 -8.11 -6.46
N VAL A 114 -6.80 -6.90 -6.35
CA VAL A 114 -7.47 -6.22 -7.44
C VAL A 114 -6.90 -4.82 -7.56
N ASP A 115 -6.59 -4.39 -8.77
CA ASP A 115 -6.01 -3.06 -9.03
C ASP A 115 -7.05 -2.18 -9.75
N ILE A 116 -7.74 -1.33 -8.99
CA ILE A 116 -8.79 -0.44 -9.50
C ILE A 116 -8.21 0.95 -9.68
N ARG A 117 -8.08 1.41 -10.93
CA ARG A 117 -7.58 2.75 -11.27
C ARG A 117 -8.71 3.74 -11.48
N LEU A 118 -8.51 4.95 -10.97
CA LEU A 118 -9.51 6.01 -10.92
C LEU A 118 -8.90 7.32 -11.41
N THR A 119 -9.72 8.12 -12.07
CA THR A 119 -9.41 9.52 -12.40
C THR A 119 -10.51 10.39 -11.82
N GLN A 120 -10.14 11.53 -11.25
CA GLN A 120 -11.08 12.51 -10.74
C GLN A 120 -12.03 12.93 -11.88
N ALA A 121 -13.34 12.88 -11.61
CA ALA A 121 -14.32 13.35 -12.58
C ALA A 121 -14.16 14.85 -12.82
N GLN A 122 -14.25 15.27 -14.08
CA GLN A 122 -14.42 16.68 -14.42
C GLN A 122 -15.85 17.07 -14.03
N VAL A 123 -15.99 18.03 -13.14
CA VAL A 123 -17.28 18.66 -12.77
C VAL A 123 -17.50 19.88 -13.64
#